data_AF-A0A942PFW9-F1
#
_entry.id   AF-A0A942PFW9-F1
#
_cell.length_a   1.000
_cell.length_b   1.000
_cell.length_c   1.000
_cell.angle_alpha   90.00
_cell.angle_beta   90.00
_cell.angle_gamma   90.00
#
_symmetry.space_group_name_H-M   'P 1'
#
loop_
_entity.id
_entity.type
_entity.pdbx_description
1 polymer ?
#
loop_
_entity_poly.entity_id
_entity_poly.type
_entity_poly.pdbx_seq_one_letter_code
_entity_poly.pdbx_strand_id
1 'polypeptide(L)'
;MNAAPAPGAKTKKAPAMHNGRPLTGVERAAVMMLALGQEHGEGVWKILEDDEIRELSIAISRLGTIDSNLVDQLLVDFVGQLSGYGGLLGNTSATERLLTQFLSGDRVNAIMEEIRGPAGRNMWEKLSNVQEDVLANYLKNEYPQTIAVVLSKIRAEQAARVLSVLPEPLALDVINRLIKMEAVQKDVLERVEQTLRMEFMSTLAQTSKRDPYAPIAEIFNFFDRQTESRFFAAMESTEKESAERIKTLMFTFDDLVKLDSGAIQTILRKVDKAKLTIALKGATETVREYFLKNMSQRAAKMMIEEMQNMGPVRLRDVDEAQALMITTAKDLADKGEIVIVKGANSEDELVY
;
A
#
# COMPACT_ATOMS: atom_id res chain seq x y z
N MET A 1 -12.05 -19.04 -48.34
CA MET A 1 -11.99 -20.31 -47.58
C MET A 1 -10.60 -20.90 -47.76
N ASN A 2 -9.77 -20.82 -46.72
CA ASN A 2 -8.91 -21.94 -46.30
C ASN A 2 -8.42 -21.62 -44.89
N ALA A 3 -8.77 -22.51 -43.97
CA ALA A 3 -8.73 -22.32 -42.54
C ALA A 3 -7.30 -22.37 -41.98
N ALA A 4 -7.11 -21.65 -40.87
CA ALA A 4 -5.93 -21.77 -40.01
C ALA A 4 -5.78 -23.22 -39.48
N PRO A 5 -4.55 -23.72 -39.24
CA PRO A 5 -4.35 -25.06 -38.74
C PRO A 5 -4.76 -25.18 -37.27
N ALA A 6 -5.45 -26.27 -36.94
CA ALA A 6 -5.90 -26.59 -35.59
C ALA A 6 -4.71 -26.87 -34.63
N PRO A 7 -4.76 -26.44 -33.36
CA PRO A 7 -3.75 -26.79 -32.36
C PRO A 7 -4.13 -28.15 -31.76
N GLY A 8 -3.31 -29.18 -31.97
CA GLY A 8 -3.59 -30.49 -31.35
C GLY A 8 -2.84 -31.71 -31.84
N ALA A 9 -1.86 -31.60 -32.74
CA ALA A 9 -1.05 -32.75 -33.14
C ALA A 9 0.00 -33.05 -32.05
N LYS A 10 -0.32 -33.93 -31.10
CA LYS A 10 0.68 -34.55 -30.22
C LYS A 10 1.69 -35.28 -31.10
N THR A 11 2.88 -34.72 -31.25
CA THR A 11 4.02 -35.40 -31.87
C THR A 11 4.34 -36.65 -31.04
N LYS A 12 3.98 -37.83 -31.54
CA LYS A 12 4.41 -39.11 -30.96
C LYS A 12 5.94 -39.19 -31.11
N LYS A 13 6.69 -38.86 -30.05
CA LYS A 13 8.13 -39.11 -29.98
C LYS A 13 8.42 -40.60 -30.16
N ALA A 14 9.50 -40.93 -30.87
CA ALA A 14 9.92 -42.30 -31.12
C ALA A 14 10.20 -43.04 -29.80
N PRO A 15 9.82 -44.32 -29.65
CA PRO A 15 10.01 -45.06 -28.41
C PRO A 15 11.49 -45.27 -28.11
N ALA A 16 11.87 -45.18 -26.82
CA ALA A 16 13.20 -45.50 -26.34
C ALA A 16 13.55 -46.96 -26.70
N MET A 17 14.60 -47.15 -27.51
CA MET A 17 15.03 -48.46 -27.99
C MET A 17 16.28 -48.94 -27.26
N HIS A 18 16.25 -50.20 -26.82
CA HIS A 18 17.39 -50.90 -26.23
C HIS A 18 17.65 -52.16 -27.07
N ASN A 19 18.87 -52.36 -27.57
CA ASN A 19 19.22 -53.50 -28.42
C ASN A 19 18.25 -53.73 -29.60
N GLY A 20 17.79 -52.64 -30.24
CA GLY A 20 16.89 -52.69 -31.40
C GLY A 20 15.42 -53.01 -31.10
N ARG A 21 15.02 -53.10 -29.82
CA ARG A 21 13.62 -53.28 -29.39
C ARG A 21 13.14 -52.13 -28.48
N PRO A 22 11.86 -51.75 -28.53
CA PRO A 22 11.31 -50.78 -27.59
C PRO A 22 11.29 -51.35 -26.16
N LEU A 23 11.65 -50.54 -25.18
CA LEU A 23 11.57 -50.91 -23.78
C LEU A 23 10.12 -50.98 -23.30
N THR A 24 9.80 -52.02 -22.53
CA THR A 24 8.52 -52.15 -21.82
C THR A 24 8.44 -51.19 -20.63
N GLY A 25 7.24 -50.93 -20.11
CA GLY A 25 7.05 -50.02 -18.97
C GLY A 25 7.88 -50.41 -17.74
N VAL A 26 7.93 -51.71 -17.43
CA VAL A 26 8.72 -52.27 -16.32
C VAL A 26 10.21 -52.10 -16.56
N GLU A 27 10.69 -52.31 -17.79
CA GLU A 27 12.10 -52.11 -18.12
C GLU A 27 12.50 -50.63 -18.05
N ARG A 28 11.61 -49.71 -18.46
CA ARG A 28 11.84 -48.27 -18.31
C ARG A 28 11.93 -47.88 -16.83
N ALA A 29 11.03 -48.41 -16.00
CA ALA A 29 11.06 -48.19 -14.56
C ALA A 29 12.35 -48.77 -13.93
N ALA A 30 12.78 -49.95 -14.35
CA ALA A 30 14.03 -50.56 -13.91
C ALA A 30 15.27 -49.70 -14.26
N VAL A 31 15.35 -49.15 -15.48
CA VAL A 31 16.42 -48.21 -15.86
C VAL A 31 16.40 -46.95 -14.98
N MET A 32 15.21 -46.42 -14.66
CA MET A 32 15.07 -45.25 -13.78
C MET A 32 15.48 -45.54 -12.35
N MET A 33 15.10 -46.68 -11.81
CA MET A 33 15.49 -47.10 -10.46
C MET A 33 17.00 -47.28 -10.34
N LEU A 34 17.66 -47.78 -11.40
CA LEU A 34 19.12 -47.83 -11.47
C LEU A 34 19.75 -46.43 -11.56
N ALA A 35 19.16 -45.52 -12.32
CA ALA A 35 19.65 -44.15 -12.48
C ALA A 35 19.52 -43.30 -11.21
N LEU A 36 18.43 -43.49 -10.44
CA LEU A 36 18.21 -42.82 -9.15
C LEU A 36 19.18 -43.29 -8.06
N GLY A 37 19.73 -44.50 -8.21
CA GLY A 37 20.65 -45.09 -7.25
C GLY A 37 20.05 -45.26 -5.85
N GLN A 38 20.91 -45.55 -4.88
CA GLN A 38 20.49 -45.80 -3.50
C GLN A 38 19.95 -44.54 -2.82
N GLU A 39 20.56 -43.38 -3.06
CA GLU A 39 20.27 -42.13 -2.35
C GLU A 39 18.86 -41.57 -2.65
N HIS A 40 18.39 -41.72 -3.89
CA HIS A 40 17.09 -41.19 -4.30
C HIS A 40 16.04 -42.27 -4.61
N GLY A 41 16.45 -43.54 -4.72
CA GLY A 41 15.55 -44.67 -4.97
C GLY A 41 14.90 -45.28 -3.73
N GLU A 42 15.48 -45.09 -2.53
CA GLU A 42 15.00 -45.76 -1.30
C GLU A 42 13.52 -45.48 -0.99
N GLY A 43 13.09 -44.23 -1.16
CA GLY A 43 11.69 -43.85 -0.92
C GLY A 43 10.71 -44.56 -1.86
N VAL A 44 11.12 -44.77 -3.11
CA VAL A 44 10.28 -45.45 -4.11
C VAL A 44 10.18 -46.95 -3.78
N TRP A 45 11.30 -47.58 -3.43
CA TRP A 45 11.31 -49.00 -3.03
C TRP A 45 10.41 -49.31 -1.84
N LYS A 46 10.27 -48.38 -0.88
CA LYS A 46 9.43 -48.57 0.30
C LYS A 46 7.92 -48.53 0.04
N ILE A 47 7.51 -47.96 -1.09
CA ILE A 47 6.09 -47.77 -1.44
C ILE A 47 5.58 -48.93 -2.31
N LEU A 48 6.49 -49.66 -2.97
CA LEU A 48 6.16 -50.78 -3.86
C LEU A 48 5.73 -52.01 -3.07
N GLU A 49 4.78 -52.76 -3.62
CA GLU A 49 4.36 -54.06 -3.08
C GLU A 49 5.35 -55.18 -3.45
N ASP A 50 5.34 -56.29 -2.70
CA ASP A 50 6.29 -57.40 -2.88
C ASP A 50 6.30 -57.99 -4.31
N ASP A 51 5.14 -58.00 -4.97
CA ASP A 51 5.02 -58.47 -6.35
C ASP A 51 5.64 -57.49 -7.36
N GLU A 52 5.48 -56.19 -7.14
CA GLU A 52 6.06 -55.12 -7.97
C GLU A 52 7.58 -55.05 -7.80
N ILE A 53 8.07 -55.21 -6.56
CA ILE A 53 9.50 -55.31 -6.25
C ILE A 53 10.11 -56.50 -7.00
N ARG A 54 9.43 -57.65 -7.01
CA ARG A 54 9.88 -58.84 -7.73
C ARG A 54 9.93 -58.60 -9.23
N GLU A 55 8.90 -58.00 -9.80
CA GLU A 55 8.83 -57.70 -11.24
C GLU A 55 9.94 -56.73 -11.69
N LEU A 56 10.15 -55.65 -10.93
CA LEU A 56 11.23 -54.69 -11.15
C LEU A 56 12.61 -55.33 -11.00
N SER A 57 12.82 -56.16 -9.99
CA SER A 57 14.10 -56.84 -9.75
C SER A 57 14.46 -57.79 -10.90
N ILE A 58 13.48 -58.52 -11.44
CA ILE A 58 13.67 -59.37 -12.61
C ILE A 58 14.04 -58.52 -13.83
N ALA A 59 13.35 -57.40 -14.06
CA ALA A 59 13.67 -56.49 -15.15
C ALA A 59 15.09 -55.91 -15.03
N ILE A 60 15.49 -55.43 -13.84
CA ILE A 60 16.85 -54.94 -13.55
C ILE A 60 17.90 -55.99 -13.90
N SER A 61 17.70 -57.26 -13.49
CA SER A 61 18.64 -58.34 -13.75
C SER A 61 18.84 -58.68 -15.24
N ARG A 62 17.87 -58.35 -16.10
CA ARG A 62 17.84 -58.70 -17.53
C ARG A 62 18.28 -57.56 -18.45
N LEU A 63 18.44 -56.34 -17.94
CA LEU A 63 18.72 -55.15 -18.75
C LEU A 63 20.12 -55.12 -19.37
N GLY A 64 21.11 -55.78 -18.75
CA GLY A 64 22.49 -55.79 -19.25
C GLY A 64 23.13 -54.39 -19.24
N THR A 65 24.09 -54.15 -20.13
CA THR A 65 24.74 -52.84 -20.27
C THR A 65 23.80 -51.85 -20.96
N ILE A 66 23.54 -50.71 -20.31
CA ILE A 66 22.65 -49.65 -20.81
C ILE A 66 23.50 -48.51 -21.35
N ASP A 67 23.19 -48.02 -22.55
CA ASP A 67 23.86 -46.86 -23.15
C ASP A 67 23.45 -45.56 -22.45
N SER A 68 24.39 -44.64 -22.22
CA SER A 68 24.11 -43.36 -21.55
C SER A 68 23.06 -42.53 -22.28
N ASN A 69 23.02 -42.56 -23.62
CA ASN A 69 22.04 -41.81 -24.40
C ASN A 69 20.61 -42.31 -24.16
N LEU A 70 20.45 -43.61 -23.89
CA LEU A 70 19.16 -44.21 -23.59
C LEU A 70 18.65 -43.77 -22.20
N VAL A 71 19.55 -43.65 -21.22
CA VAL A 71 19.23 -43.12 -19.89
C VAL A 71 18.78 -41.66 -19.99
N ASP A 72 19.53 -40.83 -20.73
CA ASP A 72 19.21 -39.42 -20.94
C ASP A 72 17.85 -39.24 -21.62
N GLN A 73 17.58 -40.03 -22.66
CA GLN A 73 16.29 -40.01 -23.35
C GLN A 73 15.13 -40.35 -22.41
N LEU A 74 15.31 -41.36 -21.55
CA LEU A 74 14.29 -41.77 -20.58
C LEU A 74 14.04 -40.71 -19.51
N LEU A 75 15.08 -40.04 -19.00
CA LEU A 75 14.97 -38.94 -18.04
C LEU A 75 14.21 -37.75 -18.64
N VAL A 76 14.55 -37.35 -19.88
CA VAL A 76 13.84 -36.28 -20.58
C VAL A 76 12.37 -36.64 -20.81
N ASP A 77 12.07 -37.87 -21.19
CA ASP A 77 10.70 -38.32 -21.39
C ASP A 77 9.90 -38.36 -20.07
N PHE A 78 10.52 -38.78 -18.97
CA PHE A 78 9.88 -38.81 -17.65
C PHE A 78 9.59 -37.40 -17.11
N VAL A 79 10.57 -36.49 -17.19
CA VAL A 79 10.37 -35.08 -16.83
C VAL A 79 9.31 -34.44 -17.74
N GLY A 80 9.29 -34.77 -19.03
CA GLY A 80 8.27 -34.33 -19.97
C GLY A 80 6.87 -34.84 -19.63
N GLN A 81 6.75 -36.07 -19.11
CA GLN A 81 5.48 -36.63 -18.64
C GLN A 81 5.03 -36.05 -17.30
N LEU A 82 5.96 -35.82 -16.36
CA LEU A 82 5.69 -35.09 -15.12
C LEU A 82 5.19 -33.66 -15.41
N SER A 83 5.81 -33.00 -16.39
CA SER A 83 5.40 -31.65 -16.84
C SER A 83 4.08 -31.65 -17.63
N GLY A 84 3.64 -32.82 -18.12
CA GLY A 84 2.37 -33.01 -18.82
C GLY A 84 1.13 -33.00 -17.91
N TYR A 85 1.32 -33.24 -16.61
CA TYR A 85 0.28 -33.16 -15.59
C TYR A 85 0.30 -31.78 -14.91
N GLY A 86 -0.18 -30.77 -15.63
CA GLY A 86 -0.50 -29.46 -15.08
C GLY A 86 0.70 -28.54 -14.99
N GLY A 87 0.64 -27.42 -15.72
CA GLY A 87 1.57 -26.32 -15.50
C GLY A 87 1.60 -25.96 -14.02
N LEU A 88 2.80 -25.87 -13.45
CA LEU A 88 2.99 -25.41 -12.08
C LEU A 88 2.49 -23.97 -11.99
N LEU A 89 1.28 -23.80 -11.48
CA LEU A 89 0.75 -22.47 -11.19
C LEU A 89 1.34 -22.02 -9.85
N GLY A 90 2.35 -21.15 -9.92
CA GLY A 90 2.91 -20.49 -8.75
C GLY A 90 1.87 -19.58 -8.10
N ASN A 91 1.25 -20.04 -7.01
CA ASN A 91 0.35 -19.24 -6.18
C ASN A 91 0.65 -19.45 -4.70
N THR A 92 0.15 -18.54 -3.85
CA THR A 92 0.43 -18.53 -2.41
C THR A 92 0.11 -19.87 -1.74
N SER A 93 -0.96 -20.54 -2.15
CA SER A 93 -1.34 -21.87 -1.63
C SER A 93 -0.38 -22.98 -2.09
N ALA A 94 0.14 -22.90 -3.31
CA ALA A 94 1.16 -23.83 -3.80
C ALA A 94 2.49 -23.62 -3.07
N THR A 95 2.89 -22.36 -2.84
CA THR A 95 4.07 -22.01 -2.05
C THR A 95 3.95 -22.49 -0.60
N GLU A 96 2.81 -22.31 0.04
CA GLU A 96 2.57 -22.77 1.42
C GLU A 96 2.62 -24.30 1.54
N ARG A 97 2.00 -25.01 0.59
CA ARG A 97 2.07 -26.48 0.52
C ARG A 97 3.49 -26.99 0.29
N LEU A 98 4.27 -26.29 -0.54
CA LEU A 98 5.67 -26.62 -0.80
C LEU A 98 6.51 -26.39 0.46
N LEU A 99 6.42 -25.21 1.08
CA LEU A 99 7.24 -24.85 2.25
C LEU A 99 6.94 -25.72 3.48
N THR A 100 5.68 -26.12 3.67
CA THR A 100 5.26 -27.05 4.75
C THR A 100 5.92 -28.43 4.65
N GLN A 101 6.40 -28.83 3.47
CA GLN A 101 7.10 -30.10 3.31
C GLN A 101 8.56 -30.05 3.79
N PHE A 102 9.15 -28.86 3.89
CA PHE A 102 10.59 -28.68 4.17
C PHE A 102 10.89 -27.88 5.44
N LEU A 103 9.90 -27.18 6.00
CA LEU A 103 10.07 -26.29 7.15
C LEU A 103 9.01 -26.58 8.23
N SER A 104 9.31 -26.21 9.47
CA SER A 104 8.33 -26.28 10.58
C SER A 104 7.19 -25.29 10.37
N GLY A 105 5.98 -25.64 10.84
CA GLY A 105 4.77 -24.83 10.66
C GLY A 105 4.94 -23.36 11.07
N ASP A 106 5.65 -23.08 12.17
CA ASP A 106 5.90 -21.72 12.63
C ASP A 106 6.77 -20.90 11.66
N ARG A 107 7.79 -21.51 11.05
CA ARG A 107 8.64 -20.84 10.04
C ARG A 107 7.88 -20.63 8.74
N VAL A 108 7.07 -21.60 8.33
CA VAL A 108 6.21 -21.45 7.16
C VAL A 108 5.23 -20.31 7.37
N ASN A 109 4.56 -20.27 8.53
CA ASN A 109 3.62 -19.20 8.85
C ASN A 109 4.29 -17.82 8.83
N ALA A 110 5.46 -17.66 9.45
CA ALA A 110 6.18 -16.39 9.43
C ALA A 110 6.57 -15.94 8.00
N ILE A 111 7.08 -16.86 7.17
CA ILE A 111 7.45 -16.58 5.78
C ILE A 111 6.19 -16.28 4.94
N MET A 112 5.12 -17.04 5.14
CA MET A 112 3.87 -16.83 4.43
C MET A 112 3.19 -15.53 4.87
N GLU A 113 3.31 -15.10 6.13
CA GLU A 113 2.85 -13.79 6.61
C GLU A 113 3.67 -12.65 6.00
N GLU A 114 4.98 -12.78 5.91
CA GLU A 114 5.85 -11.80 5.26
C GLU A 114 5.54 -11.67 3.76
N ILE A 115 5.33 -12.79 3.06
CA ILE A 115 4.93 -12.83 1.63
C ILE A 115 3.51 -12.27 1.43
N ARG A 116 2.59 -12.52 2.36
CA ARG A 116 1.25 -11.92 2.35
C ARG A 116 1.32 -10.41 2.69
N GLY A 117 2.39 -9.94 3.32
CA GLY A 117 2.56 -8.56 3.80
C GLY A 117 1.52 -8.22 4.89
N PRO A 118 1.22 -6.94 5.16
CA PRO A 118 0.14 -6.52 6.07
C PRO A 118 -1.27 -6.98 5.64
N ALA A 119 -1.38 -7.86 4.64
CA ALA A 119 -2.61 -8.39 4.05
C ALA A 119 -3.19 -9.58 4.82
N GLY A 120 -3.14 -9.56 6.15
CA GLY A 120 -4.05 -10.35 6.99
C GLY A 120 -5.51 -9.88 6.89
N ARG A 121 -5.79 -8.79 6.16
CA ARG A 121 -7.14 -8.35 5.82
C ARG A 121 -7.50 -8.79 4.41
N ASN A 122 -8.55 -9.59 4.28
CA ASN A 122 -9.15 -9.97 2.99
C ASN A 122 -9.35 -8.72 2.12
N MET A 123 -9.25 -8.81 0.78
CA MET A 123 -9.41 -7.64 -0.11
C MET A 123 -10.69 -6.84 0.19
N TRP A 124 -11.77 -7.54 0.50
CA TRP A 124 -13.06 -6.98 0.93
C TRP A 124 -12.99 -6.16 2.23
N GLU A 125 -12.15 -6.57 3.17
CA GLU A 125 -11.88 -5.79 4.39
C GLU A 125 -11.05 -4.56 4.11
N LYS A 126 -10.10 -4.63 3.15
CA LYS A 126 -9.38 -3.43 2.70
C LYS A 126 -10.34 -2.43 2.07
N LEU A 127 -11.23 -2.89 1.18
CA LEU A 127 -12.28 -2.06 0.60
C LEU A 127 -13.20 -1.46 1.66
N SER A 128 -13.47 -2.19 2.74
CA SER A 128 -14.28 -1.68 3.86
C SER A 128 -13.61 -0.55 4.65
N ASN A 129 -12.32 -0.29 4.45
CA ASN A 129 -11.57 0.80 5.09
C ASN A 129 -11.19 1.92 4.11
N VAL A 130 -11.57 1.81 2.83
CA VAL A 130 -11.34 2.88 1.85
C VAL A 130 -12.40 3.96 2.01
N GLN A 131 -12.03 5.22 1.82
CA GLN A 131 -12.97 6.35 1.81
C GLN A 131 -14.10 6.13 0.80
N GLU A 132 -15.35 6.36 1.23
CA GLU A 132 -16.57 6.15 0.44
C GLU A 132 -16.56 6.92 -0.88
N ASP A 133 -16.08 8.16 -0.91
CA ASP A 133 -16.01 8.97 -2.14
C ASP A 133 -15.11 8.35 -3.20
N VAL A 134 -13.97 7.78 -2.77
CA VAL A 134 -13.00 7.15 -3.68
C VAL A 134 -13.58 5.87 -4.25
N LEU A 135 -14.20 5.05 -3.39
CA LEU A 135 -14.82 3.80 -3.82
C LEU A 135 -16.04 4.05 -4.71
N ALA A 136 -16.90 5.01 -4.36
CA ALA A 136 -18.06 5.40 -5.17
C ALA A 136 -17.65 5.96 -6.54
N ASN A 137 -16.61 6.80 -6.58
CA ASN A 137 -16.10 7.36 -7.84
C ASN A 137 -15.49 6.31 -8.77
N TYR A 138 -14.91 5.25 -8.22
CA TYR A 138 -14.47 4.11 -9.01
C TYR A 138 -15.66 3.29 -9.51
N LEU A 139 -16.60 2.96 -8.62
CA LEU A 139 -17.75 2.10 -8.92
C LEU A 139 -18.80 2.75 -9.83
N LYS A 140 -18.91 4.09 -9.91
CA LYS A 140 -19.94 4.77 -10.71
C LYS A 140 -19.91 4.45 -12.21
N ASN A 141 -18.75 4.01 -12.72
CA ASN A 141 -18.57 3.63 -14.12
C ASN A 141 -18.76 2.12 -14.36
N GLU A 142 -19.00 1.34 -13.31
CA GLU A 142 -19.20 -0.11 -13.37
C GLU A 142 -20.67 -0.47 -13.59
N TYR A 143 -20.92 -1.69 -14.03
CA TYR A 143 -22.28 -2.20 -14.19
C TYR A 143 -22.99 -2.36 -12.83
N PRO A 144 -24.30 -2.05 -12.71
CA PRO A 144 -25.03 -2.14 -11.44
C PRO A 144 -24.94 -3.50 -10.75
N GLN A 145 -24.84 -4.59 -11.53
CA GLN A 145 -24.66 -5.94 -11.01
C GLN A 145 -23.29 -6.12 -10.33
N THR A 146 -22.22 -5.58 -10.92
CA THR A 146 -20.86 -5.65 -10.35
C THR A 146 -20.80 -4.87 -9.06
N ILE A 147 -21.38 -3.67 -9.04
CA ILE A 147 -21.48 -2.83 -7.83
C ILE A 147 -22.22 -3.59 -6.72
N ALA A 148 -23.36 -4.22 -7.04
CA ALA A 148 -24.11 -5.02 -6.07
C ALA A 148 -23.28 -6.18 -5.49
N VAL A 149 -22.51 -6.89 -6.32
CA VAL A 149 -21.61 -7.97 -5.85
C VAL A 149 -20.55 -7.40 -4.89
N VAL A 150 -19.92 -6.27 -5.22
CA VAL A 150 -18.91 -5.63 -4.36
C VAL A 150 -19.51 -5.19 -3.02
N LEU A 151 -20.65 -4.49 -3.07
CA LEU A 151 -21.34 -3.99 -1.87
C LEU A 151 -21.81 -5.14 -0.96
N SER A 152 -22.15 -6.30 -1.53
CA SER A 152 -22.55 -7.49 -0.76
C SER A 152 -21.42 -8.13 0.05
N LYS A 153 -20.16 -7.79 -0.25
CA LYS A 153 -18.97 -8.39 0.38
C LYS A 153 -18.25 -7.45 1.35
N ILE A 154 -18.59 -6.16 1.37
CA ILE A 154 -18.04 -5.19 2.32
C ILE A 154 -18.96 -5.00 3.53
N ARG A 155 -18.48 -4.29 4.56
CA ARG A 155 -19.30 -3.98 5.74
C ARG A 155 -20.54 -3.17 5.37
N ALA A 156 -21.69 -3.51 5.96
CA ALA A 156 -22.97 -2.85 5.69
C ALA A 156 -22.92 -1.33 5.87
N GLU A 157 -22.20 -0.86 6.89
CA GLU A 157 -21.99 0.57 7.16
C GLU A 157 -21.27 1.27 6.00
N GLN A 158 -20.21 0.66 5.47
CA GLN A 158 -19.48 1.19 4.31
C GLN A 158 -20.35 1.13 3.05
N ALA A 159 -21.10 0.05 2.84
CA ALA A 159 -22.00 -0.07 1.70
C ALA A 159 -23.08 1.03 1.70
N ALA A 160 -23.63 1.36 2.88
CA ALA A 160 -24.59 2.45 3.02
C ALA A 160 -23.98 3.80 2.63
N ARG A 161 -22.78 4.13 3.16
CA ARG A 161 -22.08 5.37 2.80
C ARG A 161 -21.77 5.47 1.31
N VAL A 162 -21.29 4.38 0.70
CA VAL A 162 -20.99 4.34 -0.75
C VAL A 162 -22.26 4.55 -1.57
N LEU A 163 -23.38 3.92 -1.19
CA LEU A 163 -24.67 4.13 -1.86
C LEU A 163 -25.16 5.58 -1.78
N SER A 164 -24.90 6.27 -0.67
CA SER A 164 -25.27 7.70 -0.51
C SER A 164 -24.50 8.65 -1.42
N VAL A 165 -23.30 8.26 -1.87
CA VAL A 165 -22.46 9.06 -2.78
C VAL A 165 -22.74 8.76 -4.26
N LEU A 166 -23.24 7.55 -4.57
CA LEU A 166 -23.54 7.16 -5.95
C LEU A 166 -24.72 7.97 -6.53
N PRO A 167 -24.76 8.21 -7.86
CA PRO A 167 -25.90 8.83 -8.51
C PRO A 167 -27.20 8.09 -8.20
N GLU A 168 -28.26 8.82 -7.82
CA GLU A 168 -29.53 8.25 -7.35
C GLU A 168 -30.14 7.18 -8.28
N PRO A 169 -30.18 7.36 -9.62
CA PRO A 169 -30.70 6.31 -10.52
C PRO A 169 -29.88 5.02 -10.46
N LEU A 170 -28.56 5.14 -10.34
CA LEU A 170 -27.64 4.00 -10.26
C LEU A 170 -27.77 3.30 -8.90
N ALA A 171 -27.85 4.07 -7.81
CA ALA A 171 -28.02 3.53 -6.46
C ALA A 171 -29.32 2.71 -6.34
N LEU A 172 -30.43 3.21 -6.89
CA LEU A 172 -31.72 2.49 -6.94
C LEU A 172 -31.62 1.18 -7.72
N ASP A 173 -30.95 1.18 -8.87
CA ASP A 173 -30.71 -0.04 -9.64
C ASP A 173 -29.87 -1.05 -8.88
N VAL A 174 -28.81 -0.60 -8.20
CA VAL A 174 -27.94 -1.46 -7.37
C VAL A 174 -28.72 -2.08 -6.21
N ILE A 175 -29.57 -1.32 -5.52
CA ILE A 175 -30.44 -1.84 -4.45
C ILE A 175 -31.39 -2.91 -5.00
N ASN A 176 -32.01 -2.67 -6.15
CA ASN A 176 -32.88 -3.65 -6.80
C ASN A 176 -32.12 -4.94 -7.17
N ARG A 177 -30.84 -4.83 -7.56
CA ARG A 177 -29.98 -6.01 -7.81
C ARG A 177 -29.66 -6.75 -6.52
N LEU A 178 -29.32 -6.05 -5.43
CA LEU A 178 -29.05 -6.65 -4.13
C LEU A 178 -30.25 -7.45 -3.60
N ILE A 179 -31.47 -6.93 -3.77
CA ILE A 179 -32.71 -7.62 -3.34
C ILE A 179 -32.93 -8.93 -4.11
N LYS A 180 -32.66 -8.93 -5.43
CA LYS A 180 -32.88 -10.07 -6.32
C LYS A 180 -31.65 -10.99 -6.43
N MET A 181 -30.61 -10.74 -5.64
CA MET A 181 -29.32 -11.39 -5.82
C MET A 181 -29.34 -12.81 -5.26
N GLU A 182 -29.02 -13.79 -6.11
CA GLU A 182 -28.80 -15.18 -5.70
C GLU A 182 -27.34 -15.41 -5.29
N ALA A 183 -27.01 -16.63 -4.87
CA ALA A 183 -25.65 -17.00 -4.49
C ALA A 183 -24.68 -16.81 -5.68
N VAL A 184 -23.71 -15.91 -5.51
CA VAL A 184 -22.67 -15.65 -6.50
C VAL A 184 -21.64 -16.78 -6.49
N GLN A 185 -21.31 -17.32 -7.66
CA GLN A 185 -20.32 -18.39 -7.79
C GLN A 185 -18.93 -17.91 -7.35
N LYS A 186 -18.17 -18.81 -6.74
CA LYS A 186 -16.89 -18.50 -6.10
C LYS A 186 -15.84 -18.00 -7.11
N ASP A 187 -15.78 -18.59 -8.29
CA ASP A 187 -14.88 -18.22 -9.38
C ASP A 187 -15.16 -16.80 -9.90
N VAL A 188 -16.43 -16.37 -9.93
CA VAL A 188 -16.81 -15.00 -10.28
C VAL A 188 -16.33 -14.02 -9.21
N LEU A 189 -16.51 -14.36 -7.92
CA LEU A 189 -16.02 -13.53 -6.82
C LEU A 189 -14.49 -13.38 -6.85
N GLU A 190 -13.76 -14.48 -7.10
CA GLU A 190 -12.30 -14.46 -7.23
C GLU A 190 -11.83 -13.58 -8.39
N ARG A 191 -12.53 -13.63 -9.54
CA ARG A 191 -12.22 -12.75 -10.68
C ARG A 191 -12.45 -11.27 -10.36
N VAL A 192 -13.59 -10.95 -9.73
CA VAL A 192 -13.89 -9.56 -9.32
C VAL A 192 -12.84 -9.07 -8.31
N GLU A 193 -12.47 -9.91 -7.35
CA GLU A 193 -11.41 -9.59 -6.38
C GLU A 193 -10.06 -9.33 -7.06
N GLN A 194 -9.68 -10.15 -8.04
CA GLN A 194 -8.44 -9.99 -8.81
C GLN A 194 -8.42 -8.65 -9.56
N THR A 195 -9.52 -8.30 -10.24
CA THR A 195 -9.63 -7.02 -10.97
C THR A 195 -9.53 -5.82 -10.02
N LEU A 196 -10.25 -5.85 -8.91
CA LEU A 196 -10.18 -4.80 -7.89
C LEU A 196 -8.76 -4.67 -7.32
N ARG A 197 -8.05 -5.79 -7.12
CA ARG A 197 -6.68 -5.76 -6.62
C ARG A 197 -5.72 -5.13 -7.63
N MET A 198 -5.87 -5.43 -8.93
CA MET A 198 -4.95 -4.94 -9.96
C MET A 198 -5.23 -3.49 -10.34
N GLU A 199 -6.50 -3.11 -10.50
CA GLU A 199 -6.88 -1.81 -11.06
C GLU A 199 -7.17 -0.77 -9.98
N PHE A 200 -7.95 -1.16 -8.97
CA PHE A 200 -8.37 -0.22 -7.94
C PHE A 200 -7.26 0.05 -6.92
N MET A 201 -6.54 -0.98 -6.43
CA MET A 201 -5.47 -0.75 -5.44
C MET A 201 -4.21 -0.10 -6.03
N SER A 202 -3.88 -0.37 -7.30
CA SER A 202 -2.78 0.32 -7.98
C SER A 202 -3.07 1.80 -8.16
N THR A 203 -4.34 2.14 -8.43
CA THR A 203 -4.82 3.52 -8.48
C THR A 203 -4.88 4.14 -7.08
N LEU A 204 -5.37 3.42 -6.07
CA LEU A 204 -5.46 3.91 -4.67
C LEU A 204 -4.08 4.27 -4.11
N ALA A 205 -3.06 3.47 -4.41
CA ALA A 205 -1.67 3.77 -4.05
C ALA A 205 -1.13 5.05 -4.72
N GLN A 206 -1.72 5.46 -5.85
CA GLN A 206 -1.41 6.71 -6.56
C GLN A 206 -2.28 7.89 -6.08
N THR A 207 -3.51 7.64 -5.60
CA THR A 207 -4.45 8.68 -5.10
C THR A 207 -4.41 8.95 -3.60
N SER A 208 -3.72 8.16 -2.77
CA SER A 208 -3.36 8.55 -1.38
C SER A 208 -2.33 9.69 -1.32
N LYS A 209 -2.28 10.55 -2.33
CA LYS A 209 -1.52 11.78 -2.27
C LYS A 209 -2.17 12.70 -1.23
N ARG A 210 -1.51 12.76 -0.06
CA ARG A 210 -1.33 14.02 0.69
C ARG A 210 -1.28 15.17 -0.33
N ASP A 211 -1.93 16.29 -0.01
CA ASP A 211 -1.80 17.51 -0.80
C ASP A 211 -0.31 17.67 -1.21
N PRO A 212 0.01 17.62 -2.52
CA PRO A 212 1.39 17.58 -2.98
C PRO A 212 2.18 18.82 -2.52
N TYR A 213 1.48 19.90 -2.18
CA TYR A 213 2.06 21.13 -1.68
C TYR A 213 2.26 21.13 -0.16
N ALA A 214 1.61 20.24 0.61
CA ALA A 214 1.73 20.23 2.07
C ALA A 214 3.16 19.88 2.57
N PRO A 215 3.83 18.82 2.06
CA PRO A 215 5.24 18.57 2.42
C PRO A 215 6.16 19.72 1.98
N ILE A 216 5.83 20.39 0.89
CA ILE A 216 6.62 21.53 0.38
C ILE A 216 6.43 22.73 1.31
N ALA A 217 5.21 23.04 1.74
CA ALA A 217 4.93 24.08 2.72
C ALA A 217 5.64 23.82 4.06
N GLU A 218 5.76 22.57 4.48
CA GLU A 218 6.60 22.19 5.64
C GLU A 218 8.07 22.53 5.42
N ILE A 219 8.65 22.20 4.26
CA ILE A 219 10.03 22.59 3.92
C ILE A 219 10.21 24.11 3.97
N PHE A 220 9.27 24.87 3.39
CA PHE A 220 9.32 26.33 3.39
C PHE A 220 9.23 26.92 4.80
N ASN A 221 8.47 26.32 5.72
CA ASN A 221 8.41 26.76 7.12
C ASN A 221 9.75 26.63 7.88
N PHE A 222 10.72 25.87 7.35
CA PHE A 222 12.06 25.72 7.94
C PHE A 222 13.11 26.63 7.28
N PHE A 223 12.78 27.33 6.20
CA PHE A 223 13.69 28.29 5.59
C PHE A 223 13.80 29.57 6.42
N ASP A 224 14.98 30.19 6.37
CA ASP A 224 15.10 31.59 6.76
C ASP A 224 14.37 32.50 5.75
N ARG A 225 14.00 33.70 6.20
CA ARG A 225 13.19 34.65 5.41
C ARG A 225 13.86 35.06 4.08
N GLN A 226 15.19 35.09 4.02
CA GLN A 226 15.92 35.46 2.80
C GLN A 226 15.87 34.33 1.76
N THR A 227 16.08 33.10 2.21
CA THR A 227 16.01 31.89 1.40
C THR A 227 14.57 31.65 0.92
N GLU A 228 13.59 31.78 1.81
CA GLU A 228 12.16 31.70 1.50
C GLU A 228 11.77 32.70 0.40
N SER A 229 12.09 33.98 0.57
CA SER A 229 11.76 35.04 -0.40
C SER A 229 12.41 34.79 -1.76
N ARG A 230 13.66 34.31 -1.79
CA ARG A 230 14.37 33.99 -3.04
C ARG A 230 13.67 32.84 -3.79
N PHE A 231 13.27 31.78 -3.09
CA PHE A 231 12.59 30.64 -3.72
C PHE A 231 11.16 31.00 -4.15
N PHE A 232 10.41 31.77 -3.36
CA PHE A 232 9.11 32.26 -3.79
C PHE A 232 9.20 33.16 -5.01
N ALA A 233 10.16 34.09 -5.08
CA ALA A 233 10.33 34.95 -6.25
C ALA A 233 10.63 34.14 -7.53
N ALA A 234 11.49 33.12 -7.43
CA ALA A 234 11.80 32.23 -8.56
C ALA A 234 10.61 31.32 -8.94
N MET A 235 9.81 30.91 -7.95
CA MET A 235 8.62 30.08 -8.16
C MET A 235 7.47 30.91 -8.75
N GLU A 236 7.22 32.13 -8.27
CA GLU A 236 6.21 33.05 -8.81
C GLU A 236 6.49 33.41 -10.28
N SER A 237 7.75 33.46 -10.70
CA SER A 237 8.11 33.70 -12.11
C SER A 237 7.87 32.49 -13.03
N THR A 238 7.77 31.28 -12.47
CA THR A 238 7.66 30.04 -13.24
C THR A 238 6.25 29.45 -13.14
N GLU A 239 5.73 29.33 -11.92
CA GLU A 239 4.49 28.65 -11.55
C GLU A 239 3.77 29.41 -10.41
N LYS A 240 3.06 30.49 -10.77
CA LYS A 240 2.38 31.37 -9.82
C LYS A 240 1.33 30.66 -8.95
N GLU A 241 0.54 29.77 -9.55
CA GLU A 241 -0.53 29.04 -8.84
C GLU A 241 0.04 28.12 -7.75
N SER A 242 1.16 27.45 -8.05
CA SER A 242 1.86 26.60 -7.07
C SER A 242 2.40 27.41 -5.90
N ALA A 243 2.96 28.59 -6.18
CA ALA A 243 3.45 29.50 -5.14
C ALA A 243 2.32 29.98 -4.21
N GLU A 244 1.19 30.41 -4.78
CA GLU A 244 0.03 30.81 -3.99
C GLU A 244 -0.49 29.67 -3.11
N ARG A 245 -0.54 28.45 -3.65
CA ARG A 245 -1.04 27.27 -2.94
C ARG A 245 -0.11 26.79 -1.82
N ILE A 246 1.21 26.86 -2.01
CA ILE A 246 2.19 26.59 -0.95
C ILE A 246 2.05 27.65 0.15
N LYS A 247 1.91 28.93 -0.23
CA LYS A 247 1.79 30.04 0.71
C LYS A 247 0.55 29.96 1.58
N THR A 248 -0.59 29.52 1.05
CA THR A 248 -1.82 29.33 1.85
C THR A 248 -1.73 28.17 2.84
N LEU A 249 -0.87 27.18 2.57
CA LEU A 249 -0.63 26.02 3.44
C LEU A 249 0.43 26.29 4.53
N MET A 250 1.20 27.38 4.40
CA MET A 250 2.17 27.77 5.42
C MET A 250 1.46 28.33 6.65
N PHE A 251 1.99 28.00 7.83
CA PHE A 251 1.56 28.59 9.09
C PHE A 251 2.68 29.51 9.56
N THR A 252 2.50 30.80 9.29
CA THR A 252 3.50 31.85 9.50
C THR A 252 3.32 32.54 10.85
N PHE A 253 4.30 33.35 11.26
CA PHE A 253 4.20 34.12 12.50
C PHE A 253 3.02 35.10 12.48
N ASP A 254 2.71 35.68 11.32
CA ASP A 254 1.60 36.62 11.16
C ASP A 254 0.23 35.89 11.28
N ASP A 255 0.18 34.59 10.98
CA ASP A 255 -1.04 33.78 11.14
C ASP A 255 -1.42 33.53 12.60
N LEU A 256 -0.52 33.80 13.55
CA LEU A 256 -0.83 33.69 14.99
C LEU A 256 -1.98 34.62 15.39
N VAL A 257 -2.19 35.74 14.69
CA VAL A 257 -3.32 36.65 14.96
C VAL A 257 -4.68 36.02 14.66
N LYS A 258 -4.72 34.99 13.82
CA LYS A 258 -5.95 34.25 13.48
C LYS A 258 -6.37 33.28 14.60
N LEU A 259 -5.48 33.00 15.55
CA LEU A 259 -5.80 32.16 16.69
C LEU A 259 -6.70 32.90 17.67
N ASP A 260 -7.56 32.17 18.37
CA ASP A 260 -8.41 32.73 19.41
C ASP A 260 -7.58 33.26 20.59
N SER A 261 -8.19 34.16 21.38
CA SER A 261 -7.56 34.77 22.55
C SER A 261 -7.05 33.74 23.58
N GLY A 262 -7.74 32.59 23.72
CA GLY A 262 -7.36 31.51 24.62
C GLY A 262 -6.10 30.79 24.16
N ALA A 263 -5.99 30.51 22.86
CA ALA A 263 -4.79 29.96 22.24
C ALA A 263 -3.57 30.88 22.42
N ILE A 264 -3.72 32.19 22.17
CA ILE A 264 -2.64 33.16 22.40
C ILE A 264 -2.19 33.18 23.85
N GLN A 265 -3.12 33.20 24.80
CA GLN A 265 -2.78 33.17 26.23
C GLN A 265 -2.02 31.89 26.63
N THR A 266 -2.33 30.76 25.99
CA THR A 266 -1.65 29.49 26.22
C THR A 266 -0.21 29.53 25.67
N ILE A 267 -0.02 30.05 24.45
CA ILE A 267 1.30 30.28 23.86
C ILE A 267 2.13 31.22 24.76
N LEU A 268 1.54 32.33 25.21
CA LEU A 268 2.19 33.31 26.08
C LEU A 268 2.69 32.73 27.42
N ARG A 269 2.06 31.66 27.92
CA ARG A 269 2.48 30.97 29.15
C ARG A 269 3.62 29.97 28.92
N LYS A 270 3.79 29.47 27.69
CA LYS A 270 4.75 28.43 27.34
C LYS A 270 6.06 28.99 26.77
N VAL A 271 6.01 30.18 26.17
CA VAL A 271 7.17 30.81 25.56
C VAL A 271 7.97 31.62 26.59
N ASP A 272 9.30 31.53 26.54
CA ASP A 272 10.20 32.33 27.38
C ASP A 272 10.06 33.83 27.09
N LYS A 273 10.04 34.66 28.14
CA LYS A 273 9.84 36.10 28.00
C LYS A 273 10.90 36.77 27.14
N ALA A 274 12.17 36.42 27.27
CA ALA A 274 13.23 37.05 26.49
C ALA A 274 13.08 36.75 25.00
N LYS A 275 12.69 35.51 24.65
CA LYS A 275 12.40 35.12 23.26
C LYS A 275 11.15 35.81 22.73
N LEU A 276 10.09 35.90 23.54
CA LEU A 276 8.87 36.61 23.18
C LEU A 276 9.14 38.09 22.88
N THR A 277 9.95 38.76 23.71
CA THR A 277 10.29 40.17 23.52
C THR A 277 11.06 40.40 22.21
N ILE A 278 12.00 39.50 21.88
CA ILE A 278 12.75 39.55 20.61
C ILE A 278 11.80 39.32 19.41
N ALA A 279 10.91 38.33 19.49
CA ALA A 279 9.96 38.02 18.42
C ALA A 279 8.97 39.18 18.15
N LEU A 280 8.41 39.78 19.20
CA LEU A 280 7.45 40.90 19.11
C LEU A 280 8.10 42.21 18.66
N LYS A 281 9.40 42.39 18.90
CA LYS A 281 10.14 43.56 18.41
C LYS A 281 10.22 43.59 16.89
N GLY A 282 10.39 42.44 16.26
CA GLY A 282 10.38 42.30 14.79
C GLY A 282 9.01 42.02 14.18
N ALA A 283 7.96 41.91 14.99
CA ALA A 283 6.58 41.71 14.53
C ALA A 283 5.99 42.98 13.91
N THR A 284 4.99 42.80 13.05
CA THR A 284 4.11 43.88 12.58
C THR A 284 3.30 44.47 13.73
N GLU A 285 2.87 45.73 13.61
CA GLU A 285 2.14 46.41 14.68
C GLU A 285 0.84 45.68 15.05
N THR A 286 0.13 45.16 14.04
CA THR A 286 -1.10 44.38 14.21
C THR A 286 -0.89 43.13 15.06
N VAL A 287 0.17 42.36 14.77
CA VAL A 287 0.51 41.16 15.54
C VAL A 287 0.92 41.55 16.96
N ARG A 288 1.78 42.57 17.09
CA ARG A 288 2.25 43.05 18.39
C ARG A 288 1.09 43.48 19.29
N GLU A 289 0.19 44.31 18.79
CA GLU A 289 -0.99 44.76 19.52
C GLU A 289 -1.89 43.58 19.94
N TYR A 290 -2.08 42.60 19.05
CA TYR A 290 -2.90 41.42 19.36
C TYR A 290 -2.32 40.59 20.50
N PHE A 291 -1.01 40.38 20.52
CA PHE A 291 -0.32 39.69 21.62
C PHE A 291 -0.39 40.50 22.92
N LEU A 292 -0.15 41.82 22.87
CA LEU A 292 -0.21 42.69 24.05
C LEU A 292 -1.63 42.78 24.64
N LYS A 293 -2.67 42.79 23.81
CA LYS A 293 -4.08 42.78 24.24
C LYS A 293 -4.45 41.52 25.01
N ASN A 294 -3.78 40.40 24.71
CA ASN A 294 -3.99 39.12 25.39
C ASN A 294 -3.13 38.95 26.66
N MET A 295 -2.37 39.99 27.06
CA MET A 295 -1.64 40.04 28.32
C MET A 295 -2.39 40.87 29.37
N SER A 296 -1.99 40.73 30.64
CA SER A 296 -2.37 41.72 31.66
C SER A 296 -1.76 43.09 31.36
N GLN A 297 -2.43 44.18 31.73
CA GLN A 297 -1.94 45.55 31.51
C GLN A 297 -0.51 45.78 32.04
N ARG A 298 -0.18 45.17 33.18
CA ARG A 298 1.17 45.23 33.75
C ARG A 298 2.19 44.49 32.89
N ALA A 299 1.87 43.28 32.44
CA ALA A 299 2.77 42.49 31.60
C ALA A 299 2.99 43.13 30.23
N ALA A 300 1.93 43.66 29.61
CA ALA A 300 2.02 44.41 28.35
C ALA A 300 2.93 45.64 28.50
N LYS A 301 2.77 46.41 29.58
CA LYS A 301 3.63 47.58 29.85
C LYS A 301 5.10 47.20 30.01
N MET A 302 5.40 46.15 30.80
CA MET A 302 6.77 45.64 30.97
C MET A 302 7.36 45.15 29.64
N MET A 303 6.57 44.47 28.81
CA MET A 303 7.00 43.99 27.49
C MET A 303 7.39 45.16 26.58
N ILE A 304 6.61 46.25 26.58
CA ILE A 304 6.90 47.46 25.79
C ILE A 304 8.20 48.12 26.27
N GLU A 305 8.38 48.27 27.58
CA GLU A 305 9.59 48.84 28.18
C GLU A 305 10.84 47.98 27.84
N GLU A 306 10.74 46.65 27.95
CA GLU A 306 11.83 45.74 27.57
C GLU A 306 12.17 45.82 26.08
N MET A 307 11.17 45.85 25.19
CA MET A 307 11.39 46.02 23.75
C MET A 307 12.14 47.33 23.44
N GLN A 308 11.81 48.42 24.13
CA GLN A 308 12.50 49.71 23.97
C GLN A 308 13.96 49.65 24.48
N ASN A 309 14.18 49.00 25.63
CA ASN A 309 15.50 48.85 26.24
C ASN A 309 16.45 47.94 25.45
N MET A 310 15.92 46.99 24.67
CA MET A 310 16.72 45.96 23.99
C MET A 310 17.65 46.48 22.88
N GLY A 311 17.54 47.75 22.47
CA GLY A 311 18.36 48.32 21.38
C GLY A 311 18.18 47.59 20.03
N PRO A 312 18.98 47.89 18.99
CA PRO A 312 18.85 47.20 17.70
C PRO A 312 19.15 45.70 17.84
N VAL A 313 18.20 44.86 17.40
CA VAL A 313 18.32 43.39 17.37
C VAL A 313 18.62 42.92 15.96
N ARG A 314 19.36 41.81 15.82
CA ARG A 314 19.66 41.25 14.50
C ARG A 314 18.42 40.54 13.94
N LEU A 315 18.20 40.68 12.64
CA LEU A 315 17.07 40.03 11.96
C LEU A 315 17.06 38.51 12.17
N ARG A 316 18.24 37.87 12.15
CA ARG A 316 18.38 36.44 12.42
C ARG A 316 17.85 36.03 13.80
N ASP A 317 18.12 36.83 14.82
CA ASP A 317 17.69 36.52 16.20
C ASP A 317 16.16 36.67 16.35
N VAL A 318 15.56 37.60 15.57
CA VAL A 318 14.11 37.76 15.45
C VAL A 318 13.51 36.54 14.76
N ASP A 319 14.03 36.14 13.61
CA ASP A 319 13.52 34.99 12.84
C ASP A 319 13.59 33.69 13.66
N GLU A 320 14.71 33.46 14.37
CA GLU A 320 14.86 32.31 15.29
C GLU A 320 13.82 32.34 16.42
N ALA A 321 13.53 33.51 16.99
CA ALA A 321 12.54 33.65 18.05
C ALA A 321 11.10 33.45 17.53
N GLN A 322 10.78 33.97 16.34
CA GLN A 322 9.49 33.77 15.69
C GLN A 322 9.28 32.31 15.29
N ALA A 323 10.29 31.65 14.73
CA ALA A 323 10.25 30.22 14.40
C ALA A 323 9.97 29.37 15.65
N LEU A 324 10.63 29.66 16.78
CA LEU A 324 10.38 28.97 18.05
C LEU A 324 8.92 29.11 18.51
N MET A 325 8.32 30.30 18.34
CA MET A 325 6.91 30.52 18.68
C MET A 325 5.97 29.73 17.77
N ILE A 326 6.26 29.67 16.47
CA ILE A 326 5.50 28.85 15.51
C ILE A 326 5.58 27.37 15.89
N THR A 327 6.77 26.85 16.20
CA THR A 327 6.96 25.47 16.65
C THR A 327 6.19 25.21 17.94
N THR A 328 6.24 26.13 18.90
CA THR A 328 5.48 26.00 20.17
C THR A 328 3.97 25.96 19.91
N ALA A 329 3.46 26.80 19.02
CA ALA A 329 2.05 26.79 18.64
C ALA A 329 1.65 25.47 17.98
N LYS A 330 2.46 24.95 17.04
CA LYS A 330 2.24 23.64 16.41
C LYS A 330 2.23 22.51 17.45
N ASP A 331 3.20 22.46 18.35
CA ASP A 331 3.27 21.47 19.42
C ASP A 331 2.06 21.50 20.35
N LEU A 332 1.52 22.70 20.63
CA LEU A 332 0.31 22.86 21.44
C LEU A 332 -0.94 22.41 20.66
N ALA A 333 -0.97 22.61 19.34
CA ALA A 333 -2.06 22.16 18.49
C ALA A 333 -2.07 20.64 18.36
N ASP A 334 -0.90 20.02 18.20
CA ASP A 334 -0.75 18.56 18.16
C ASP A 334 -1.17 17.89 19.48
N LYS A 335 -1.06 18.61 20.60
CA LYS A 335 -1.57 18.18 21.93
C LYS A 335 -3.05 18.47 22.15
N GLY A 336 -3.71 19.17 21.22
CA GLY A 336 -5.10 19.61 21.36
C GLY A 336 -5.31 20.73 22.39
N GLU A 337 -4.24 21.40 22.84
CA GLU A 337 -4.33 22.53 23.78
C GLU A 337 -4.78 23.82 23.07
N ILE A 338 -4.52 23.94 21.77
CA ILE A 338 -4.98 25.05 20.92
C ILE A 338 -5.52 24.52 19.59
N VAL A 339 -6.42 25.26 18.95
CA VAL A 339 -6.92 24.92 17.61
C VAL A 339 -6.32 25.90 16.60
N ILE A 340 -5.56 25.38 15.63
CA ILE A 340 -5.04 26.16 14.51
C ILE A 340 -6.00 25.96 13.34
N VAL A 341 -6.78 27.00 13.03
CA VAL A 341 -7.61 27.02 11.81
C VAL A 341 -6.67 27.16 10.61
N LYS A 342 -6.35 26.05 9.95
CA LYS A 342 -5.58 26.06 8.71
C LYS A 342 -6.46 26.66 7.61
N GLY A 343 -5.89 27.54 6.77
CA GLY A 343 -6.63 28.31 5.78
C GLY A 343 -7.58 27.46 4.92
N ALA A 344 -8.80 27.96 4.77
CA ALA A 344 -9.85 27.60 3.80
C ALA A 344 -9.74 26.20 3.17
N ASN A 345 -10.02 25.14 3.96
CA ASN A 345 -10.62 23.87 3.50
C ASN A 345 -10.73 22.79 4.59
N SER A 346 -10.49 23.09 5.87
CA SER A 346 -10.96 22.22 6.96
C SER A 346 -12.38 22.63 7.35
N GLU A 347 -13.37 21.83 6.95
CA GLU A 347 -14.77 21.88 7.41
C GLU A 347 -14.91 21.51 8.90
N ASP A 348 -14.05 22.04 9.77
CA ASP A 348 -14.27 22.00 11.20
C ASP A 348 -14.94 23.33 11.59
N GLU A 349 -16.21 23.47 11.19
CA GLU A 349 -17.11 24.45 11.78
C GLU A 349 -17.26 24.11 13.27
N LEU A 350 -16.51 24.81 14.13
CA LEU A 350 -16.82 24.84 15.55
C LEU A 350 -18.12 25.64 15.75
N VAL A 351 -19.21 24.91 15.93
CA VAL A 351 -20.50 25.46 16.38
C VAL A 351 -20.36 25.81 17.87
N TYR A 352 -20.65 27.07 18.23
CA TYR A 352 -20.74 27.55 19.60
C TYR A 352 -22.17 27.48 20.15
#